data_AF-A0A6L8INK4-F1
#
_entry.id   AF-A0A6L8INK4-F1
#
_cell.length_a   1.000
_cell.length_b   1.000
_cell.length_c   1.000
_cell.angle_alpha   90.00
_cell.angle_beta   90.00
_cell.angle_gamma   90.00
#
_symmetry.space_group_name_H-M   'P 1'
#
loop_
_entity.id
_entity.type
_entity.pdbx_description
1 polymer ?
#
loop_
_entity_poly.entity_id
_entity_poly.type
_entity_poly.pdbx_seq_one_letter_code
_entity_poly.pdbx_strand_id
1 'polypeptide(L)'
;MHRSAGRRAEAKGCYDEALNLYHSEAAAPTLDVANAVRPMAILKADLGERQEALALWQEARELYATVDIAEGVEEADRWIERLT
;
A
#
# COMPACT_ATOMS: atom_id res chain seq x y z
N MET A 1 20.33 10.82 13.01
CA MET A 1 18.88 10.50 12.90
C MET A 1 18.21 11.09 11.63
N HIS A 2 18.90 11.30 10.50
CA HIS A 2 18.29 12.00 9.33
C HIS A 2 17.97 11.15 8.09
N ARG A 3 18.47 9.90 7.98
CA ARG A 3 18.22 9.07 6.77
C ARG A 3 16.80 8.53 6.65
N SER A 4 16.07 8.43 7.75
CA SER A 4 14.74 7.82 7.77
C SER A 4 13.63 8.84 7.48
N ALA A 5 13.87 10.14 7.66
CA ALA A 5 12.87 11.18 7.40
C ALA A 5 12.91 11.64 5.93
N GLY A 6 14.10 11.82 5.35
CA GLY A 6 14.26 12.22 3.94
C GLY A 6 13.64 11.22 2.96
N ARG A 7 13.93 9.92 3.16
CA ARG A 7 13.37 8.83 2.33
C ARG A 7 11.85 8.69 2.45
N ARG A 8 11.23 9.18 3.52
CA ARG A 8 9.76 9.10 3.71
C ARG A 8 9.02 10.18 2.94
N ALA A 9 9.59 11.37 2.85
CA ALA A 9 9.01 12.47 2.07
C ALA A 9 9.12 12.23 0.56
N GLU A 10 10.26 11.73 0.09
CA GLU A 10 10.43 11.32 -1.31
C GLU A 10 9.51 10.14 -1.67
N ALA A 11 9.38 9.15 -0.78
CA ALA A 11 8.51 8.01 -1.01
C ALA A 11 7.04 8.46 -1.17
N LYS A 12 6.54 9.37 -0.32
CA LYS A 12 5.18 9.91 -0.43
C LYS A 12 4.90 10.53 -1.81
N GLY A 13 5.83 11.33 -2.35
CA GLY A 13 5.68 11.94 -3.68
C GLY A 13 5.63 10.92 -4.81
N CYS A 14 6.52 9.92 -4.79
CA CYS A 14 6.50 8.84 -5.77
C CYS A 14 5.23 7.98 -5.67
N TYR A 15 4.64 7.83 -4.48
CA TYR A 15 3.42 7.06 -4.28
C TYR A 15 2.15 7.78 -4.74
N ASP A 16 2.04 9.08 -4.51
CA ASP A 16 0.90 9.88 -5.02
C ASP A 16 0.92 9.91 -6.56
N GLU A 17 2.11 9.95 -7.18
CA GLU A 17 2.25 9.78 -8.63
C GLU A 17 1.87 8.37 -9.10
N ALA A 18 2.32 7.31 -8.40
CA ALA A 18 1.97 5.94 -8.75
C ALA A 18 0.45 5.69 -8.67
N LEU A 19 -0.21 6.12 -7.58
CA LEU A 19 -1.66 6.01 -7.42
C LEU A 19 -2.43 6.82 -8.46
N ASN A 20 -1.98 8.04 -8.79
CA ASN A 20 -2.58 8.82 -9.86
C ASN A 20 -2.41 8.14 -11.22
N LEU A 21 -1.25 7.54 -11.50
CA LEU A 21 -1.03 6.78 -12.73
C LEU A 21 -1.97 5.56 -12.79
N TYR A 22 -2.09 4.81 -11.70
CA TYR A 22 -2.98 3.65 -11.58
C TYR A 22 -4.47 3.99 -11.67
N HIS A 23 -4.89 5.15 -11.18
CA HIS A 23 -6.28 5.61 -11.31
C HIS A 23 -6.58 6.28 -12.65
N SER A 24 -5.57 6.86 -13.31
CA SER A 24 -5.73 7.58 -14.59
C SER A 24 -5.77 6.66 -15.80
N GLU A 25 -5.06 5.54 -15.74
CA GLU A 25 -5.16 4.49 -16.73
C GLU A 25 -6.06 3.41 -16.18
N ALA A 26 -7.10 3.01 -16.91
CA ALA A 26 -7.88 1.79 -16.64
C ALA A 26 -7.02 0.53 -16.88
N ALA A 27 -5.79 0.52 -16.36
CA ALA A 27 -4.89 -0.61 -16.34
C ALA A 27 -5.52 -1.65 -15.44
N ALA A 28 -5.63 -2.87 -15.95
CA ALA A 28 -6.09 -3.99 -15.15
C ALA A 28 -5.27 -4.05 -13.85
N PRO A 29 -5.89 -4.36 -12.70
CA PRO A 29 -5.16 -4.52 -11.45
C PRO A 29 -3.98 -5.47 -11.66
N THR A 30 -2.76 -4.95 -11.48
CA THR A 30 -1.53 -5.70 -11.65
C THR A 30 -0.86 -5.96 -10.31
N LEU A 31 -0.03 -6.99 -10.26
CA LEU A 31 0.82 -7.27 -9.11
C LEU A 31 1.76 -6.09 -8.79
N ASP A 32 2.15 -5.30 -9.80
CA ASP A 32 2.96 -4.09 -9.61
C ASP A 32 2.22 -3.03 -8.79
N VAL A 33 0.91 -2.86 -9.03
CA VAL A 33 0.07 -1.95 -8.24
C VAL A 33 0.00 -2.42 -6.78
N ALA A 34 -0.26 -3.71 -6.56
CA ALA A 34 -0.31 -4.29 -5.22
C ALA A 34 1.03 -4.10 -4.46
N ASN A 35 2.14 -4.29 -5.17
CA ASN A 35 3.49 -4.11 -4.65
C ASN A 35 3.85 -2.65 -4.38
N ALA A 36 3.21 -1.69 -5.05
CA ALA A 36 3.37 -0.26 -4.79
C ALA A 36 2.54 0.21 -3.58
N VAL A 37 1.32 -0.30 -3.41
CA VAL A 37 0.42 0.06 -2.30
C VAL A 37 0.91 -0.52 -0.96
N ARG A 38 1.40 -1.76 -0.96
CA ARG A 38 1.88 -2.46 0.24
C ARG A 38 2.91 -1.69 1.10
N PRO A 39 4.04 -1.18 0.56
CA PRO A 39 5.02 -0.43 1.35
C PRO A 39 4.47 0.90 1.90
N MET A 40 3.48 1.50 1.23
CA MET A 40 2.80 2.69 1.74
C MET A 40 1.95 2.34 2.98
N ALA A 41 1.21 1.23 2.92
CA ALA A 41 0.43 0.74 4.06
C ALA A 41 1.31 0.47 5.29
N ILE A 42 2.50 -0.11 5.08
CA ILE A 42 3.52 -0.28 6.13
C ILE A 42 3.99 1.07 6.68
N LEU A 43 4.34 2.01 5.79
CA LEU A 43 4.82 3.33 6.20
C LEU A 43 3.78 4.08 7.04
N LYS A 44 2.51 4.05 6.64
CA LYS A 44 1.40 4.66 7.38
C LYS A 44 1.22 4.02 8.75
N ALA A 45 1.33 2.69 8.84
CA ALA A 45 1.28 1.99 10.11
C ALA A 45 2.46 2.37 11.04
N ASP A 46 3.67 2.49 10.49
CA ASP A 46 4.87 2.91 11.22
C ASP A 46 4.80 4.36 11.72
N LEU A 47 4.09 5.22 11.01
CA LEU A 47 3.83 6.61 11.40
C LEU A 47 2.68 6.74 12.41
N GLY A 48 1.98 5.64 12.73
CA GLY A 48 0.81 5.63 13.61
C GLY A 48 -0.47 6.14 12.94
N GLU A 49 -0.45 6.37 11.62
CA GLU A 49 -1.57 6.82 10.80
C GLU A 49 -2.50 5.63 10.50
N ARG A 50 -3.11 5.09 11.56
CA ARG A 50 -3.83 3.79 11.54
C ARG A 50 -4.96 3.71 10.52
N GLN A 51 -5.75 4.78 10.38
CA GLN A 51 -6.90 4.81 9.46
C GLN A 51 -6.44 4.77 7.99
N GLU A 52 -5.39 5.52 7.65
CA GLU A 52 -4.81 5.53 6.30
C GLU A 52 -4.12 4.20 5.99
N ALA A 53 -3.42 3.62 6.98
CA ALA A 53 -2.82 2.30 6.85
C ALA A 53 -3.90 1.23 6.59
N LEU A 54 -5.03 1.27 7.30
CA LEU A 54 -6.13 0.33 7.13
C LEU A 54 -6.71 0.39 5.72
N ALA A 55 -6.97 1.59 5.20
CA ALA A 55 -7.48 1.77 3.85
C ALA A 55 -6.53 1.20 2.78
N LEU A 56 -5.23 1.46 2.91
CA LEU A 56 -4.23 0.95 1.97
C LEU A 56 -4.06 -0.58 2.07
N TRP A 57 -4.17 -1.17 3.26
CA TRP A 57 -4.13 -2.62 3.39
C TRP A 57 -5.38 -3.29 2.79
N GLN A 58 -6.55 -2.67 2.89
CA GLN A 58 -7.77 -3.13 2.22
C GLN A 58 -7.62 -3.08 0.70
N GLU A 59 -7.07 -2.00 0.16
CA GLU A 59 -6.79 -1.87 -1.27
C GLU A 59 -5.76 -2.91 -1.74
N ALA A 60 -4.64 -3.07 -1.03
CA ALA A 60 -3.64 -4.09 -1.34
C ALA A 60 -4.24 -5.50 -1.34
N ARG A 61 -5.11 -5.81 -0.38
CA ARG A 61 -5.84 -7.09 -0.32
C ARG A 61 -6.66 -7.34 -1.58
N GLU A 62 -7.43 -6.36 -2.02
CA GLU A 62 -8.26 -6.47 -3.23
C GLU A 62 -7.42 -6.66 -4.50
N LEU A 63 -6.30 -5.94 -4.59
CA LEU A 63 -5.35 -6.08 -5.69
C LEU A 63 -4.74 -7.48 -5.74
N TYR A 64 -4.20 -7.99 -4.62
CA TYR A 64 -3.64 -9.34 -4.54
C TYR A 64 -4.69 -10.42 -4.83
N ALA A 65 -5.93 -10.24 -4.36
CA ALA A 65 -7.02 -11.16 -4.66
C ALA A 65 -7.36 -11.19 -6.16
N THR A 66 -7.29 -10.03 -6.84
CA THR A 66 -7.61 -9.95 -8.27
C THR A 66 -6.54 -10.61 -9.15
N VAL A 67 -5.29 -10.66 -8.69
CA VAL A 67 -4.18 -11.35 -9.38
C VAL A 67 -3.88 -12.75 -8.81
N ASP A 68 -4.77 -13.29 -7.98
CA ASP A 68 -4.69 -14.64 -7.39
C ASP A 68 -3.40 -14.92 -6.58
N ILE A 69 -2.93 -13.92 -5.83
CA ILE A 69 -1.76 -14.03 -4.95
C ILE A 69 -2.22 -14.20 -3.51
N ALA A 70 -2.42 -15.45 -3.09
CA ALA A 70 -2.92 -15.80 -1.76
C ALA A 70 -2.03 -15.27 -0.62
N GLU A 71 -0.71 -15.32 -0.77
CA GLU A 71 0.24 -14.85 0.26
C GLU A 71 0.09 -13.34 0.53
N GLY A 72 -0.21 -12.57 -0.51
CA GLY A 72 -0.43 -11.13 -0.40
C GLY A 72 -1.77 -10.81 0.28
N VAL A 73 -2.81 -11.59 0.01
CA VAL A 73 -4.10 -11.49 0.69
C VAL A 73 -3.96 -11.82 2.18
N GLU A 74 -3.30 -12.93 2.52
CA GLU A 74 -3.09 -13.35 3.92
C GLU A 74 -2.23 -12.36 4.70
N GLU A 75 -1.23 -11.75 4.06
CA GLU A 75 -0.50 -10.65 4.68
C GLU A 75 -1.40 -9.46 4.95
N ALA A 76 -2.15 -9.00 3.95
CA ALA A 76 -3.02 -7.85 4.10
C ALA A 76 -4.08 -8.07 5.18
N ASP A 77 -4.67 -9.26 5.26
CA ASP A 77 -5.63 -9.65 6.30
C ASP A 77 -5.04 -9.54 7.71
N ARG A 78 -3.82 -10.05 7.92
CA ARG A 78 -3.13 -9.91 9.23
C ARG A 78 -2.92 -8.46 9.63
N TRP A 79 -2.61 -7.59 8.67
CA TRP A 79 -2.43 -6.16 8.95
C TRP A 79 -3.76 -5.45 9.21
N ILE A 80 -4.82 -5.78 8.46
CA ILE A 80 -6.18 -5.27 8.68
C ILE A 80 -6.67 -5.63 10.08
N GLU A 81 -6.51 -6.89 10.50
CA GLU A 81 -6.86 -7.35 11.84
C GLU A 81 -6.09 -6.60 12.93
N ARG A 82 -4.81 -6.28 12.69
CA ARG A 82 -3.97 -5.54 13.65
C ARG A 82 -4.35 -4.06 13.76
N LEU A 83 -4.94 -3.49 12.71
CA LEU A 83 -5.26 -2.06 12.60
C LEU A 83 -6.73 -1.74 12.89
N THR A 84 -7.60 -2.75 12.95
CA THR A 84 -8.99 -2.65 13.41
C THR A 84 -9.06 -2.59 14.94
#